data_AF-A0A3Q7IU46-F1
#
_entry.id   AF-A0A3Q7IU46-F1
#
_cell.length_a   1.000
_cell.length_b   1.000
_cell.length_c   1.000
_cell.angle_alpha   90.00
_cell.angle_beta   90.00
_cell.angle_gamma   90.00
#
_symmetry.space_group_name_H-M   'P 1'
#
loop_
_entity.id
_entity.type
_entity.pdbx_description
1 polymer ?
#
loop_
_entity_poly.entity_id
_entity_poly.type
_entity_poly.pdbx_seq_one_letter_code
_entity_poly.pdbx_strand_id
1 'polypeptide(L)' 'MDSQTLSFGYLFICKLNKIQKKTETKPQSILCQAIHGLTPDMTVKTRRSGVSTHHVPTEIGATQGKLLEILWLLAASRKH' A
#
# COMPACT_ATOMS: atom_id res chain seq x y z
N MET A 1 11.71 -26.84 7.60
CA MET A 1 11.15 -25.75 6.76
C MET A 1 9.68 -26.04 6.61
N ASP A 2 8.84 -25.15 7.13
CA ASP A 2 7.40 -25.39 7.17
C ASP A 2 6.82 -25.35 5.75
N SER A 3 5.87 -26.24 5.47
CA SER A 3 5.21 -26.35 4.16
C SER A 3 4.56 -25.03 3.72
N GLN A 4 4.13 -24.21 4.69
CA GLN A 4 3.56 -22.88 4.47
C GLN A 4 4.58 -21.89 3.87
N THR A 5 5.83 -21.93 4.35
CA THR A 5 6.90 -21.02 3.90
C THR A 5 7.30 -21.31 2.45
N LEU A 6 7.35 -22.59 2.07
CA LEU A 6 7.64 -23.02 0.69
C LEU A 6 6.52 -22.61 -0.27
N SER A 7 5.27 -22.82 0.13
CA SER A 7 4.09 -22.43 -0.66
C SER A 7 4.04 -20.91 -0.88
N PHE A 8 4.27 -20.12 0.17
CA PHE A 8 4.30 -18.67 0.09
C PHE A 8 5.42 -18.17 -0.84
N GLY A 9 6.63 -18.70 -0.69
CA GLY A 9 7.77 -18.34 -1.55
C GLY A 9 7.50 -18.61 -3.03
N TYR A 10 6.93 -19.77 -3.35
CA TYR A 10 6.55 -20.13 -4.72
C TYR A 10 5.49 -19.18 -5.31
N LEU A 11 4.41 -18.93 -4.56
CA LEU A 11 3.34 -18.02 -4.98
C LEU A 11 3.89 -16.61 -5.27
N PHE A 12 4.76 -16.12 -4.39
CA PHE A 12 5.39 -14.81 -4.54
C PHE A 12 6.22 -14.71 -5.82
N ILE A 13 7.10 -15.69 -6.09
CA ILE A 13 7.92 -15.75 -7.30
C ILE A 13 7.04 -15.79 -8.56
N CYS A 14 5.97 -16.61 -8.56
CA CYS A 14 5.06 -16.70 -9.70
C CYS A 14 4.35 -15.36 -10.00
N LYS A 15 3.98 -14.59 -8.98
CA LYS A 15 3.34 -13.27 -9.16
C LYS A 15 4.32 -12.23 -9.68
N LEU A 16 5.55 -12.18 -9.14
CA LEU A 16 6.58 -11.27 -9.64
C LEU A 16 6.93 -11.54 -11.10
N ASN A 17 7.07 -12.81 -11.49
CA ASN A 17 7.30 -13.19 -12.89
C ASN A 17 6.16 -12.73 -13.82
N LYS A 18 4.90 -12.76 -13.36
CA LYS A 18 3.76 -12.25 -14.15
C LYS A 18 3.83 -10.73 -14.33
N ILE A 19 4.26 -9.99 -13.31
CA ILE A 19 4.40 -8.52 -13.39
C ILE A 19 5.56 -8.17 -14.31
N GLN A 20 6.70 -8.83 -14.15
CA GLN A 20 7.88 -8.60 -15.00
C GLN A 20 7.60 -8.87 -16.47
N LYS A 21 6.88 -9.94 -16.80
CA LYS A 21 6.48 -10.25 -18.18
C LYS A 21 5.54 -9.21 -18.81
N LYS A 22 4.75 -8.50 -18.00
CA LYS A 22 3.81 -7.49 -18.50
C LYS A 22 4.46 -6.12 -18.69
N THR A 23 5.41 -5.77 -17.82
CA THR A 23 5.96 -4.40 -17.74
C THR A 23 7.41 -4.33 -18.24
N GLU A 24 8.03 -5.47 -18.57
CA GLU A 24 9.44 -5.61 -19.05
C GLU A 24 10.50 -4.92 -18.18
N THR A 25 10.13 -4.55 -16.96
CA THR A 25 10.93 -3.76 -16.02
C THR A 25 11.18 -4.55 -14.75
N LYS A 26 12.19 -4.11 -13.99
CA LYS A 26 12.59 -4.78 -12.76
C LYS A 26 11.41 -4.79 -11.77
N PRO A 27 10.96 -5.97 -11.32
CA PRO A 27 9.76 -6.08 -10.47
C PRO A 27 9.90 -5.34 -9.14
N GLN A 28 11.12 -5.22 -8.61
CA GLN A 28 11.40 -4.46 -7.39
C GLN A 28 11.12 -2.96 -7.55
N SER A 29 11.46 -2.37 -8.70
CA SER A 29 11.22 -0.94 -8.95
C SER A 29 9.72 -0.64 -9.01
N ILE A 30 8.98 -1.51 -9.69
CA ILE A 30 7.52 -1.39 -9.81
C ILE A 30 6.86 -1.48 -8.44
N LEU A 31 7.30 -2.44 -7.62
CA LEU A 31 6.76 -2.62 -6.27
C LEU A 31 7.03 -1.39 -5.40
N CYS A 32 8.27 -0.90 -5.35
CA CYS A 32 8.61 0.30 -4.58
C CYS A 32 7.83 1.54 -5.06
N GLN A 33 7.65 1.69 -6.37
CA GLN A 33 6.87 2.80 -6.94
C GLN A 33 5.39 2.69 -6.59
N ALA A 34 4.81 1.49 -6.63
CA ALA A 34 3.42 1.25 -6.24
C ALA A 34 3.18 1.53 -4.76
N ILE A 35 4.09 1.06 -3.90
CA ILE A 35 4.11 1.33 -2.45
C ILE A 35 4.17 2.84 -2.17
N HIS A 36 5.09 3.54 -2.83
CA HIS A 36 5.23 4.99 -2.68
C HIS A 36 3.97 5.74 -3.14
N GLY A 37 3.35 5.35 -4.26
CA GLY A 37 2.10 5.94 -4.72
C GLY A 37 0.89 5.68 -3.81
N LEU A 38 0.95 4.61 -2.99
CA LEU A 38 -0.10 4.27 -2.03
C LEU A 38 0.08 4.93 -0.66
N THR A 39 1.25 5.53 -0.39
CA THR A 39 1.55 6.16 0.89
C THR A 39 1.13 7.63 0.86
N PRO A 40 0.08 8.04 1.59
CA PRO A 40 -0.26 9.45 1.70
C PRO A 40 0.67 10.17 2.68
N ASP A 41 1.21 11.31 2.27
CA ASP A 41 2.01 12.18 3.15
C ASP A 41 1.12 13.00 4.10
N MET A 42 -0.12 13.26 3.69
CA MET A 42 -1.10 14.07 4.42
C MET A 42 -2.45 13.37 4.50
N THR A 43 -3.10 13.48 5.65
CA THR A 43 -4.49 13.08 5.86
C THR A 43 -5.33 14.30 6.16
N VAL A 44 -6.63 14.22 5.91
CA VAL A 44 -7.58 15.27 6.24
C VAL A 44 -8.31 14.89 7.51
N LYS A 45 -8.11 15.66 8.58
CA LYS A 45 -8.87 15.51 9.84
C LYS A 45 -9.97 16.55 9.89
N THR A 46 -11.18 16.13 10.23
CA THR A 46 -12.28 17.06 10.48
C THR A 46 -12.13 17.70 11.86
N ARG A 47 -12.12 19.03 11.93
CA ARG A 47 -12.21 19.80 13.17
C ARG A 47 -13.50 20.61 13.19
N ARG A 48 -14.19 20.60 14.32
CA ARG A 48 -15.38 21.43 14.53
C ARG A 48 -15.00 22.65 15.35
N SER A 49 -15.27 23.84 14.81
CA SER A 49 -15.15 25.10 15.54
C SER A 49 -16.50 25.81 15.47
N GLY A 50 -17.18 25.88 16.62
CA GLY A 50 -18.51 26.48 16.73
C GLY A 50 -19.56 25.79 15.84
N VAL A 51 -20.03 26.50 14.82
CA VAL A 51 -21.16 26.10 13.95
C VAL A 51 -20.72 25.30 12.72
N SER A 52 -19.45 25.35 12.30
CA SER A 52 -18.98 24.65 11.10
C SER A 52 -17.91 23.60 11.38
N THR A 53 -17.90 22.58 10.51
CA THR A 53 -16.89 21.53 10.47
C THR A 53 -15.95 21.83 9.33
N HIS A 54 -14.66 21.97 9.63
CA HIS A 54 -13.61 22.24 8.66
C HIS A 54 -12.71 21.02 8.50
N HIS A 55 -12.22 20.83 7.29
CA HIS A 55 -11.23 19.82 6.95
C HIS A 55 -9.84 20.41 7.12
N VAL A 56 -9.09 19.93 8.10
CA VAL A 56 -7.73 20.40 8.39
C VAL A 56 -6.74 19.34 7.90
N PRO A 57 -5.90 19.65 6.91
CA PRO A 57 -4.82 18.76 6.52
C PRO A 57 -3.85 18.60 7.69
N THR A 58 -3.44 17.37 7.95
CA THR A 58 -2.49 17.02 9.00
C THR A 58 -1.49 16.04 8.42
N GLU A 59 -0.21 16.28 8.65
CA GLU A 59 0.86 15.36 8.26
C GLU A 59 0.69 14.01 8.95
N ILE A 60 0.93 12.94 8.20
CA ILE A 60 0.87 11.58 8.73
C ILE A 60 2.28 11.17 9.15
N GLY A 61 2.43 10.63 10.36
CA GLY A 61 3.71 10.06 10.77
C GLY A 61 4.07 8.83 9.94
N ALA A 62 5.36 8.62 9.65
CA ALA A 62 5.84 7.55 8.77
C ALA A 62 5.30 6.15 9.12
N THR A 63 5.13 5.83 10.40
CA THR A 63 4.57 4.54 10.86
C THR A 63 3.10 4.37 10.47
N GLN A 64 2.30 5.43 10.59
CA GLN A 64 0.88 5.41 10.23
C GLN A 64 0.70 5.33 8.71
N GLY A 65 1.53 6.07 7.94
CA GLY A 65 1.53 6.00 6.48
C GLY A 65 1.78 4.58 5.97
N LYS A 66 2.82 3.91 6.49
CA LYS A 66 3.12 2.50 6.15
C LYS A 66 1.99 1.53 6.50
N LEU A 67 1.30 1.76 7.62
CA LEU A 67 0.16 0.91 8.01
C LEU A 67 -1.02 1.10 7.05
N LEU A 68 -1.37 2.35 6.74
CA LEU A 68 -2.43 2.70 5.80
C LEU A 68 -2.16 2.13 4.40
N GLU A 69 -0.91 2.18 3.97
CA GLU A 69 -0.45 1.65 2.69
C GLU A 69 -0.75 0.15 2.55
N ILE A 70 -0.33 -0.66 3.54
CA ILE A 70 -0.59 -2.10 3.57
C ILE A 70 -2.09 -2.39 3.62
N LEU A 71 -2.83 -1.64 4.44
CA LEU A 71 -4.28 -1.80 4.59
C LEU A 71 -5.02 -1.51 3.28
N TRP A 72 -4.65 -0.45 2.57
CA TRP A 72 -5.24 -0.09 1.29
C TRP A 72 -4.89 -1.11 0.21
N LEU A 73 -3.65 -1.59 0.16
CA LEU A 73 -3.25 -2.63 -0.78
C LEU A 73 -4.07 -3.92 -0.57
N LEU A 74 -4.24 -4.35 0.69
CA LEU A 74 -5.07 -5.50 1.05
C LEU A 74 -6.56 -5.26 0.73
N ALA A 75 -7.08 -4.07 1.02
CA ALA A 75 -8.47 -3.74 0.74
C ALA A 75 -8.77 -3.70 -0.77
N ALA A 76 -7.86 -3.13 -1.56
CA ALA A 76 -7.97 -3.10 -3.02
C ALA A 76 -7.89 -4.51 -3.62
N SER A 77 -6.97 -5.34 -3.11
CA SER A 77 -6.81 -6.74 -3.53
C SER A 77 -8.05 -7.59 -3.25
N ARG A 78 -8.79 -7.32 -2.17
CA ARG A 78 -10.01 -8.05 -1.81
C ARG A 78 -11.26 -7.62 -2.59
N LYS A 79 -11.24 -6.43 -3.18
CA LYS A 79 -12.37 -5.88 -3.96
C LYS A 79 -12.36 -6.33 -5.43
N HIS A 80 -11.26 -6.92 -5.89
CA HIS A 80 -11.05 -7.44 -7.24
C HIS A 80 -11.04 -8.95 -7.26
#